data_AF-A0A2P4SRX0-F1
#
_entry.id   AF-A0A2P4SRX0-F1
#
_cell.length_a   1.000
_cell.length_b   1.000
_cell.length_c   1.000
_cell.angle_alpha   90.00
_cell.angle_beta   90.00
_cell.angle_gamma   90.00
#
_symmetry.space_group_name_H-M   'P 1'
#
loop_
_entity.id
_entity.type
_entity.pdbx_description
1 polymer ?
#
loop_
_entity_poly.entity_id
_entity_poly.type
_entity_poly.pdbx_seq_one_letter_code
_entity_poly.pdbx_strand_id
1 'polypeptide(L)'
;MAKSRKLFLSSFKDKTIKLWKITERDKRPEGYNLKDEEGKLKDLSTVTSLQVPVLKPMDLMVEVTPRRIFANGHTYHVNSISVNSDCETYMSADDLRINLWHLAITDRSFSILYCGSLLSVDSISGA
;
A
#
# COMPACT_ATOMS: atom_id res chain seq x y z
N MET A 1 5.98 21.22 -1.15
CA MET A 1 5.01 20.55 -2.04
C MET A 1 4.70 19.18 -1.46
N ALA A 2 3.54 19.03 -0.82
CA ALA A 2 3.16 17.80 -0.13
C ALA A 2 2.93 16.69 -1.16
N LYS A 3 3.75 15.64 -1.10
CA LYS A 3 3.57 14.44 -1.93
C LYS A 3 2.33 13.71 -1.44
N SER A 4 1.20 13.86 -2.13
CA SER A 4 -0.04 13.15 -1.81
C SER A 4 0.21 11.64 -1.86
N ARG A 5 0.32 11.03 -0.68
CA ARG A 5 0.45 9.57 -0.54
C ARG A 5 -0.96 9.00 -0.51
N LYS A 6 -1.50 8.62 -1.68
CA LYS A 6 -2.79 7.94 -1.74
C LYS A 6 -2.60 6.45 -1.45
N LEU A 7 -3.29 5.96 -0.42
CA LEU A 7 -3.36 4.55 -0.08
C LEU A 7 -4.69 3.99 -0.58
N PHE A 8 -4.64 2.84 -1.23
CA PHE A 8 -5.80 2.17 -1.80
C PHE A 8 -5.88 0.74 -1.29
N LEU A 9 -7.07 0.30 -0.89
CA LEU A 9 -7.34 -1.10 -0.59
C LEU A 9 -8.01 -1.75 -1.79
N SER A 10 -7.61 -2.98 -2.11
CA SER A 10 -8.30 -3.81 -3.10
C SER A 10 -8.52 -5.21 -2.55
N SER A 11 -9.65 -5.82 -2.89
CA SER A 11 -9.84 -7.27 -2.73
C SER A 11 -9.25 -8.00 -3.94
N PHE A 12 -8.48 -9.07 -3.75
CA PHE A 12 -7.99 -9.91 -4.85
C PHE A 12 -8.18 -11.38 -4.52
N LYS A 13 -8.93 -12.09 -5.38
CA LYS A 13 -9.31 -13.49 -5.23
C LYS A 13 -9.73 -13.82 -3.79
N ASP A 14 -11.01 -13.56 -3.58
CA ASP A 14 -11.88 -14.32 -2.71
C ASP A 14 -11.71 -14.06 -1.22
N LYS A 15 -10.51 -14.08 -0.64
CA LYS A 15 -10.36 -13.95 0.83
C LYS A 15 -9.24 -13.02 1.28
N THR A 16 -8.61 -12.32 0.33
CA THR A 16 -7.42 -11.53 0.60
C THR A 16 -7.63 -10.07 0.24
N ILE A 17 -7.27 -9.20 1.17
CA ILE A 17 -7.29 -7.74 1.00
C ILE A 17 -5.85 -7.26 0.87
N LYS A 18 -5.56 -6.42 -0.11
CA LYS A 18 -4.22 -5.87 -0.35
C LYS A 18 -4.25 -4.36 -0.24
N LEU A 19 -3.29 -3.81 0.50
CA LEU A 19 -3.04 -2.38 0.59
C LEU A 19 -1.98 -2.00 -0.43
N TRP A 20 -2.35 -1.10 -1.32
CA TRP A 20 -1.49 -0.53 -2.35
C TRP A 20 -1.17 0.91 -2.01
N LYS A 21 0.06 1.30 -2.32
CA LYS A 21 0.47 2.69 -2.33
C LYS A 21 0.63 3.12 -3.76
N ILE A 22 -0.20 4.09 -4.14
CA ILE A 22 -0.11 4.75 -5.43
C ILE A 22 0.67 6.03 -5.21
N THR A 23 1.80 6.14 -5.91
CA THR A 23 2.59 7.37 -5.91
C THR A 23 2.61 7.95 -7.29
N GLU A 24 2.09 9.17 -7.40
CA GLU A 24 2.26 10.03 -8.56
C GLU A 24 3.64 10.69 -8.44
N ARG A 25 4.43 10.62 -9.51
CA ARG A 25 5.73 11.30 -9.63
C ARG A 25 5.73 12.12 -10.92
N ASP A 26 5.99 13.41 -10.74
CA ASP A 26 6.08 14.44 -11.77
C ASP A 26 7.52 14.93 -11.98
N LYS A 27 8.48 14.39 -11.22
CA LYS A 27 9.88 14.83 -11.22
C LYS A 27 10.82 13.64 -11.24
N ARG A 28 11.82 13.71 -12.13
CA ARG A 28 12.92 12.75 -12.18
C ARG A 28 14.23 13.41 -11.74
N PRO A 29 15.05 12.73 -10.92
CA PRO A 29 16.39 13.19 -10.62
C PRO A 29 17.30 13.04 -11.85
N GLU A 30 17.92 14.13 -12.28
CA GLU A 30 18.94 14.21 -13.33
C GLU A 30 20.23 14.83 -12.79
N GLY A 31 21.36 14.66 -13.49
CA GLY A 31 22.67 15.15 -13.02
C GLY A 31 23.36 14.21 -12.03
N TYR A 32 23.43 12.91 -12.37
CA TYR A 32 24.21 11.94 -11.60
C TYR A 32 25.71 12.10 -11.88
N ASN A 33 26.54 11.99 -10.85
CA ASN A 33 28.00 12.09 -10.98
C ASN A 33 28.63 10.98 -11.82
N LEU A 34 28.00 9.81 -11.84
CA LEU A 34 28.57 8.58 -12.42
C LEU A 34 27.98 8.23 -13.78
N LYS A 35 26.94 8.93 -14.23
CA LYS A 35 26.23 8.62 -15.47
C LYS A 35 25.93 9.91 -16.23
N ASP A 36 26.31 9.96 -17.50
CA ASP A 36 25.80 10.97 -18.43
C ASP A 36 24.31 10.74 -18.72
N GLU A 37 23.65 11.76 -19.30
CA GLU A 37 22.22 11.75 -19.64
C GLU A 37 21.83 10.57 -20.56
N GLU A 38 22.80 10.02 -21.31
CA GLU A 38 22.64 8.84 -22.18
C GLU A 38 22.90 7.50 -21.47
N GLY A 39 23.09 7.50 -20.14
CA GLY A 39 23.30 6.28 -19.33
C GLY A 39 24.71 5.69 -19.40
N LYS A 40 25.64 6.36 -20.09
CA LYS A 40 27.04 5.96 -20.18
C LYS A 40 27.76 6.28 -18.87
N LEU A 41 28.58 5.35 -18.37
CA LEU A 41 29.38 5.58 -17.17
C LEU A 41 30.42 6.66 -17.46
N LYS A 42 30.47 7.71 -16.63
CA LYS A 42 31.55 8.69 -16.68
C LYS A 42 32.82 8.06 -16.13
N ASP A 43 33.95 8.32 -16.77
CA ASP A 43 35.24 7.87 -16.26
C ASP A 43 35.52 8.55 -14.91
N LEU A 44 35.85 7.75 -13.90
CA LEU A 44 36.09 8.20 -12.52
C LEU A 44 37.17 9.30 -12.41
N SER A 45 38.09 9.36 -13.38
CA SER A 45 39.15 10.38 -13.46
C SER A 45 38.65 11.78 -13.88
N THR A 46 37.46 11.86 -14.48
CA THR A 46 36.87 13.13 -14.95
C THR A 46 35.95 13.78 -13.91
N VAL A 47 35.57 13.05 -12.87
CA VAL A 47 34.72 13.56 -11.78
C VAL A 47 35.57 14.35 -10.79
N THR A 48 35.84 15.61 -11.12
CA THR A 48 36.59 16.55 -10.28
C THR A 48 35.75 17.24 -9.21
N SER A 49 34.42 17.18 -9.33
CA SER A 49 33.48 17.77 -8.36
C SER A 49 32.21 16.94 -8.23
N LEU A 50 31.68 16.87 -7.00
CA LEU A 50 30.43 16.18 -6.70
C LEU A 50 29.26 17.15 -6.91
N GLN A 51 28.36 16.81 -7.83
CA GLN A 51 27.11 17.50 -8.08
C GLN A 51 25.94 16.76 -7.40
N VAL A 52 24.99 17.53 -6.89
CA VAL A 52 23.75 17.00 -6.33
C VAL A 52 22.73 16.87 -7.46
N PRO A 53 22.07 15.72 -7.64
CA PRO A 53 21.05 15.54 -8.66
C PRO A 53 19.92 16.56 -8.52
N VAL A 54 19.57 17.22 -9.62
CA VAL A 54 18.50 18.22 -9.68
C VAL A 54 17.23 17.55 -10.17
N LEU A 55 16.10 17.87 -9.54
CA LEU A 55 14.79 17.36 -9.94
C LEU A 55 14.30 18.13 -11.17
N LYS A 56 14.29 17.49 -12.34
CA LYS A 56 13.65 18.05 -13.54
C LYS A 56 12.20 17.55 -13.67
N PRO A 57 11.28 18.41 -14.15
CA PRO A 57 9.92 18.00 -14.44
C PRO A 57 9.92 16.90 -15.53
N MET A 58 9.10 15.88 -15.33
CA MET A 58 8.92 14.74 -16.22
C MET A 58 7.42 14.53 -16.44
N ASP A 59 7.06 13.79 -17.48
CA ASP A 59 5.70 13.31 -17.67
C ASP A 59 5.21 12.54 -16.43
N LEU A 60 3.93 12.73 -16.12
CA LEU A 60 3.28 12.16 -14.95
C LEU A 60 3.39 10.63 -14.97
N MET A 61 4.16 10.08 -14.02
CA MET A 61 4.31 8.63 -13.85
C MET A 61 3.56 8.17 -12.60
N VAL A 62 2.75 7.11 -12.74
CA VAL A 62 2.01 6.50 -11.64
C VAL A 62 2.65 5.15 -11.28
N GLU A 63 3.25 5.08 -10.10
CA GLU A 63 3.78 3.81 -9.57
C GLU A 63 2.79 3.21 -8.56
N VAL A 64 2.50 1.92 -8.70
CA VAL A 64 1.65 1.16 -7.79
C VAL A 64 2.51 0.10 -7.08
N THR A 65 2.60 0.19 -5.75
CA THR A 65 3.41 -0.73 -4.93
C THR A 65 2.53 -1.46 -3.91
N PRO A 66 2.56 -2.80 -3.84
CA PRO A 66 1.88 -3.53 -2.76
C PRO A 66 2.61 -3.28 -1.45
N ARG A 67 1.91 -2.83 -0.42
CA ARG A 67 2.49 -2.58 0.91
C ARG A 67 2.19 -3.70 1.89
N ARG A 68 0.94 -4.16 1.93
CA ARG A 68 0.46 -5.10 2.94
C ARG A 68 -0.60 -6.01 2.36
N ILE A 69 -0.69 -7.21 2.93
CA ILE A 69 -1.65 -8.24 2.56
C ILE A 69 -2.34 -8.67 3.86
N PHE A 70 -3.66 -8.60 3.90
CA PHE A 70 -4.51 -9.05 4.99
C PHE A 70 -5.26 -10.28 4.50
N ALA A 71 -4.96 -11.42 5.11
CA ALA A 71 -5.48 -12.73 4.71
C ALA A 71 -6.14 -13.43 5.90
N ASN A 72 -6.83 -14.54 5.64
CA ASN A 72 -7.34 -15.48 6.63
C ASN A 72 -8.35 -14.93 7.67
N GLY A 73 -8.85 -13.70 7.52
CA GLY A 73 -9.92 -13.20 8.40
C GLY A 73 -11.33 -13.58 7.94
N HIS A 74 -11.52 -13.84 6.64
CA HIS A 74 -12.82 -14.20 6.07
C HIS A 74 -12.83 -15.66 5.61
N THR A 75 -13.91 -16.37 5.96
CA THR A 75 -14.14 -17.74 5.51
C THR A 75 -14.72 -17.76 4.09
N TYR A 76 -15.44 -16.70 3.71
CA TYR A 76 -16.15 -16.54 2.43
C TYR A 76 -15.60 -15.38 1.59
N HIS A 77 -16.23 -15.13 0.45
CA HIS A 77 -15.80 -14.09 -0.48
C HIS A 77 -15.97 -12.70 0.13
N VAL A 78 -14.90 -11.91 0.20
CA VAL A 78 -14.99 -10.50 0.60
C VAL A 78 -15.74 -9.73 -0.49
N ASN A 79 -16.94 -9.26 -0.15
CA ASN A 79 -17.82 -8.55 -1.08
C ASN A 79 -17.70 -7.03 -0.94
N SER A 80 -17.31 -6.52 0.24
CA SER A 80 -17.28 -5.10 0.56
C SER A 80 -16.11 -4.75 1.48
N ILE A 81 -15.52 -3.57 1.26
CA ILE A 81 -14.44 -2.99 2.07
C ILE A 81 -14.73 -1.50 2.25
N SER A 82 -14.58 -0.99 3.47
CA SER A 82 -14.74 0.43 3.80
C SER A 82 -13.65 0.89 4.75
N VAL A 83 -13.12 2.11 4.58
CA VAL A 83 -12.07 2.69 5.42
C VAL A 83 -12.70 3.56 6.50
N ASN A 84 -12.20 3.49 7.73
CA ASN A 84 -12.67 4.35 8.81
C ASN A 84 -12.05 5.76 8.71
N SER A 85 -12.73 6.76 9.26
CA SER A 85 -12.25 8.15 9.26
C SER A 85 -11.03 8.39 10.15
N ASP A 86 -10.75 7.46 11.08
CA ASP A 86 -9.57 7.48 11.96
C ASP A 86 -8.24 7.32 11.20
N CYS A 87 -8.26 6.96 9.91
CA CYS A 87 -7.09 6.68 9.08
C CYS A 87 -6.19 5.54 9.60
N GLU A 88 -6.68 4.74 10.55
CA GLU A 88 -5.94 3.67 11.22
C GLU A 88 -6.61 2.31 11.01
N THR A 89 -7.94 2.29 10.88
CA THR A 89 -8.72 1.06 10.73
C THR A 89 -9.53 1.03 9.44
N TYR A 90 -9.94 -0.18 9.05
CA TYR A 90 -10.87 -0.41 7.96
C TYR A 90 -11.74 -1.63 8.27
N MET A 91 -12.91 -1.69 7.65
CA MET A 91 -13.85 -2.80 7.78
C MET A 91 -13.91 -3.59 6.48
N SER A 92 -14.13 -4.90 6.59
CA SER A 92 -14.45 -5.75 5.46
C SER A 92 -15.60 -6.69 5.80
N ALA A 93 -16.43 -6.96 4.81
CA ALA A 93 -17.59 -7.83 4.93
C ALA A 93 -17.51 -9.01 3.96
N ASP A 94 -17.96 -10.16 4.43
CA ASP A 94 -18.35 -11.30 3.61
C ASP A 94 -19.85 -11.57 3.79
N ASP A 95 -20.35 -12.69 3.29
CA ASP A 95 -21.78 -13.02 3.32
C ASP A 95 -22.34 -13.25 4.75
N LEU A 96 -21.49 -13.56 5.73
CA LEU A 96 -21.91 -13.95 7.09
C LEU A 96 -21.21 -13.17 8.22
N ARG A 97 -20.15 -12.42 7.92
CA ARG A 97 -19.27 -11.77 8.88
C ARG A 97 -18.87 -10.37 8.46
N ILE A 98 -18.72 -9.52 9.47
CA ILE A 98 -18.07 -8.23 9.34
C ILE A 98 -16.84 -8.22 10.25
N ASN A 99 -15.68 -7.89 9.68
CA ASN A 99 -14.42 -7.81 10.39
C ASN A 99 -13.88 -6.37 10.37
N LEU A 100 -13.31 -5.95 11.49
CA LEU A 100 -12.52 -4.74 11.64
C LEU A 100 -11.04 -5.09 11.67
N TRP A 101 -10.27 -4.32 10.91
CA TRP A 101 -8.85 -4.50 10.71
C TRP A 101 -8.11 -3.21 11.04
N HIS A 102 -6.86 -3.38 11.45
CA HIS A 102 -5.96 -2.26 11.66
C HIS A 102 -4.94 -2.20 10.52
N LEU A 103 -4.75 -1.04 9.88
CA LEU A 103 -3.87 -0.90 8.70
C LEU A 103 -2.40 -1.28 8.96
N ALA A 104 -1.98 -1.23 10.23
CA ALA A 104 -0.63 -1.61 10.65
C ALA A 104 -0.46 -3.11 11.00
N ILE A 105 -1.54 -3.85 11.23
CA ILE A 105 -1.54 -5.23 11.76
C ILE A 105 -2.23 -6.14 10.74
N THR A 106 -1.51 -7.09 10.15
CA THR A 106 -2.00 -7.92 9.03
C THR A 106 -2.47 -9.30 9.42
N ASP A 107 -2.14 -9.74 10.63
CA ASP A 107 -2.32 -11.09 11.16
C ASP A 107 -3.54 -11.24 12.07
N ARG A 108 -4.22 -10.13 12.39
CA ARG A 108 -5.34 -10.09 13.33
C ARG A 108 -6.48 -9.24 12.80
N SER A 109 -7.70 -9.72 13.01
CA SER A 109 -8.94 -9.00 12.78
C SER A 109 -9.91 -9.21 13.94
N PHE A 110 -10.79 -8.24 14.15
CA PHE A 110 -11.87 -8.31 15.13
C PHE A 110 -13.19 -8.56 14.41
N SER A 111 -13.88 -9.66 14.71
CA SER A 111 -15.21 -9.90 14.15
C SER A 111 -16.27 -9.14 14.94
N ILE A 112 -17.02 -8.26 14.27
CA ILE A 112 -18.03 -7.40 14.92
C ILE A 112 -19.42 -8.05 14.85
N LEU A 113 -19.73 -8.75 13.75
CA LEU A 113 -21.03 -9.41 13.58
C LEU A 113 -20.83 -10.79 12.95
N TYR A 114 -21.55 -11.78 13.50
CA TYR A 114 -21.72 -13.11 12.92
C TYR A 114 -23.22 -13.40 12.81
N CYS A 115 -23.70 -13.71 11.61
CA CYS A 115 -25.12 -13.93 11.32
C CYS A 115 -25.69 -15.27 11.88
N GLY A 116 -24.99 -15.93 12.81
CA GLY A 116 -25.35 -17.27 13.31
C GLY A 116 -25.90 -17.33 14.74
N SER A 117 -25.43 -16.51 15.66
CA SER A 117 -25.86 -16.48 17.06
C SER A 117 -25.04 -15.45 17.84
N LEU A 118 -25.70 -14.78 18.80
CA LEU A 118 -25.18 -13.88 19.84
C LEU A 118 -23.67 -13.58 19.84
N LEU A 119 -23.36 -12.29 19.60
CA LEU A 119 -22.15 -11.55 20.03
C LEU A 119 -21.06 -12.40 20.71
N SER A 120 -20.20 -13.06 19.92
CA SER A 120 -18.88 -13.51 20.39
C SER A 120 -17.82 -12.65 19.72
N VAL A 121 -17.09 -11.86 20.51
CA VAL A 121 -15.92 -11.11 20.06
C VAL A 121 -14.75 -12.10 20.04
N ASP A 122 -14.66 -12.91 18.99
CA ASP A 122 -13.54 -13.83 18.83
C ASP A 122 -12.39 -13.11 18.13
N SER A 123 -11.22 -13.05 18.77
CA SER A 123 -9.98 -12.62 18.13
C SER A 123 -9.52 -13.73 17.19
N ILE A 124 -9.63 -13.52 15.87
CA ILE A 124 -9.14 -14.48 14.88
C ILE A 124 -7.63 -14.25 14.75
N SER A 125 -6.84 -15.11 15.40
CA SER A 125 -5.39 -15.20 15.22
C SER A 125 -5.09 -16.10 14.03
N GLY A 126 -4.41 -15.58 13.00
CA GLY A 126 -3.83 -16.42 11.96
C GLY A 126 -2.67 -17.26 12.53
N ALA A 127 -2.66 -18.56 12.23
CA ALA A 127 -1.49 -19.43 12.38
C ALA A 127 -0.61 -19.36 11.13
#